data_AF-J3NCD8-F1
#
_entry.id   AF-J3NCD8-F1
#
_cell.length_a   1.000
_cell.length_b   1.000
_cell.length_c   1.000
_cell.angle_alpha   90.00
_cell.angle_beta   90.00
_cell.angle_gamma   90.00
#
_symmetry.space_group_name_H-M   'P 1'
#
loop_
_entity.id
_entity.type
_entity.pdbx_description
1 polymer ?
#
loop_
_entity_poly.entity_id
_entity_poly.type
_entity_poly.pdbx_seq_one_letter_code
_entity_poly.pdbx_strand_id
1 'polypeptide(L)'
;MDALPETYSGRYVIYVKEGVYEETVNITNRMANITMYSDGSKTSIITGSKSIAIEVRVLVCASPRRSKVFLCVHVMRLGITNTAGEEKQQVLVLWVKSDWSIFFNCRIEGKHVVRVGGE
;
A
#
# COMPACT_ATOMS: atom_id res chain seq x y z
N MET A 1 -8.90 -3.88 -6.32
CA MET A 1 -9.32 -3.62 -4.93
C MET A 1 -10.85 -3.62 -4.75
N ASP A 2 -11.63 -3.51 -5.82
CA ASP A 2 -13.09 -3.36 -5.79
C ASP A 2 -13.86 -4.61 -5.31
N ALA A 3 -13.19 -5.76 -5.23
CA ALA A 3 -13.77 -7.01 -4.72
C ALA A 3 -13.79 -7.11 -3.18
N LEU A 4 -13.18 -6.16 -2.47
CA LEU A 4 -13.11 -6.17 -1.01
C LEU A 4 -14.40 -5.59 -0.41
N PRO A 5 -15.19 -6.37 0.36
CA PRO A 5 -16.43 -5.87 0.94
C PRO A 5 -16.14 -4.84 2.05
N GLU A 6 -16.91 -3.74 2.08
CA GLU A 6 -16.71 -2.63 3.02
C GLU A 6 -16.80 -3.04 4.51
N THR A 7 -17.47 -4.16 4.80
CA THR A 7 -17.69 -4.68 6.16
C THR A 7 -16.98 -6.01 6.38
N TYR A 8 -15.73 -6.13 5.91
CA TYR A 8 -14.92 -7.31 6.19
C TYR A 8 -14.24 -7.22 7.56
N SER A 9 -14.57 -8.13 8.47
CA SER A 9 -13.99 -8.20 9.82
C SER A 9 -12.75 -9.11 9.92
N GLY A 10 -12.44 -9.87 8.87
CA GLY A 10 -11.30 -10.79 8.82
C GLY A 10 -10.02 -10.16 8.25
N ARG A 11 -9.01 -11.00 8.00
CA ARG A 11 -7.80 -10.62 7.25
C ARG A 11 -7.98 -10.89 5.76
N TYR A 12 -7.94 -9.85 4.94
CA TYR A 12 -8.06 -9.99 3.49
C TYR A 12 -6.68 -10.17 2.88
N VAL A 13 -6.45 -11.34 2.29
CA VAL A 13 -5.14 -11.70 1.74
C VAL A 13 -5.18 -11.56 0.22
N ILE A 14 -4.29 -10.73 -0.31
CA ILE A 14 -4.12 -10.48 -1.73
C ILE A 14 -2.80 -11.10 -2.16
N TYR A 15 -2.89 -12.06 -3.06
CA TYR A 15 -1.73 -12.63 -3.71
C TYR A 15 -1.52 -11.95 -5.06
N VAL A 16 -0.34 -11.37 -5.24
CA VAL A 16 0.10 -10.76 -6.50
C VAL A 16 1.04 -11.76 -7.17
N LYS A 17 0.67 -12.23 -8.35
CA LYS A 17 1.53 -13.11 -9.15
C LYS A 17 2.71 -12.33 -9.70
N GLU A 18 3.74 -13.06 -10.15
CA GLU A 18 4.79 -12.44 -10.95
C GLU A 18 4.23 -11.67 -12.16
N GLY A 19 4.77 -10.49 -12.39
CA GLY A 19 4.27 -9.56 -13.39
C GLY A 19 4.57 -8.10 -13.04
N VAL A 20 4.46 -7.25 -14.05
CA VAL A 20 4.51 -5.80 -13.90
C VAL A 20 3.09 -5.26 -14.02
N TYR A 21 2.63 -4.58 -12.98
CA TYR A 21 1.30 -4.04 -12.84
C TYR A 21 1.38 -2.52 -12.90
N GLU A 22 0.94 -1.91 -14.01
CA GLU A 22 0.89 -0.45 -14.14
C GLU A 22 -0.43 0.09 -13.59
N GLU A 23 -0.52 0.16 -12.27
CA GLU A 23 -1.73 0.61 -11.57
C GLU A 23 -1.41 1.38 -10.29
N THR A 24 -2.32 2.29 -9.92
CA THR A 24 -2.26 2.97 -8.62
C THR A 24 -3.08 2.20 -7.60
N VAL A 25 -2.42 1.63 -6.60
CA VAL A 25 -3.11 0.94 -5.50
C VAL A 25 -3.53 1.97 -4.45
N ASN A 26 -4.83 2.06 -4.20
CA ASN A 26 -5.41 2.89 -3.16
C ASN A 26 -6.08 2.03 -2.08
N ILE A 27 -5.59 2.12 -0.86
CA ILE A 27 -6.18 1.46 0.31
C ILE A 27 -6.77 2.54 1.22
N THR A 28 -8.08 2.45 1.45
CA THR A 28 -8.83 3.42 2.27
C THR A 28 -9.13 2.88 3.66
N ASN A 29 -9.54 3.76 4.57
CA ASN A 29 -9.92 3.44 5.95
C ASN A 29 -11.12 2.49 6.09
N ARG A 30 -11.88 2.26 5.01
CA ARG A 30 -12.95 1.24 4.98
C ARG A 30 -12.39 -0.18 4.82
N MET A 31 -11.15 -0.31 4.38
CA MET A 31 -10.50 -1.58 4.11
C MET A 31 -9.51 -1.89 5.25
N ALA A 32 -9.90 -2.78 6.16
CA ALA A 32 -9.07 -3.16 7.30
C ALA A 32 -8.37 -4.51 7.08
N ASN A 33 -7.24 -4.72 7.76
CA ASN A 33 -6.51 -5.99 7.81
C ASN A 33 -6.13 -6.58 6.45
N ILE A 34 -5.52 -5.76 5.58
CA ILE A 34 -5.06 -6.23 4.27
C ILE A 34 -3.64 -6.80 4.39
N THR A 35 -3.43 -7.98 3.83
CA THR A 35 -2.10 -8.56 3.61
C THR A 35 -1.87 -8.78 2.12
N MET A 36 -0.95 -8.03 1.54
CA MET A 36 -0.45 -8.24 0.19
C MET A 36 0.86 -9.03 0.24
N TYR A 37 0.93 -10.12 -0.50
CA TYR A 37 2.17 -10.87 -0.70
C TYR A 37 2.32 -11.25 -2.16
N SER A 38 3.55 -11.51 -2.58
CA SER A 38 3.86 -11.83 -3.97
C SER A 38 5.01 -12.81 -4.13
N ASP A 39 5.22 -13.26 -5.37
CA ASP A 39 6.26 -14.24 -5.71
C ASP A 39 7.68 -13.70 -5.49
N GLY A 40 7.89 -12.39 -5.57
CA GLY A 40 9.20 -11.80 -5.31
C GLY A 40 9.30 -10.33 -5.64
N SER A 41 10.14 -9.61 -4.90
CA SER A 41 10.21 -8.14 -5.00
C SER A 41 10.89 -7.65 -6.29
N LYS A 42 11.49 -8.58 -7.04
CA LYS A 42 12.07 -8.35 -8.37
C LYS A 42 11.18 -8.82 -9.51
N THR A 43 10.21 -9.70 -9.23
CA THR A 43 9.36 -10.32 -10.27
C THR A 43 7.93 -9.79 -10.25
N SER A 44 7.45 -9.37 -9.08
CA SER A 44 6.10 -8.81 -8.87
C SER A 44 6.26 -7.32 -8.58
N ILE A 45 6.03 -6.48 -9.58
CA ILE A 45 6.31 -5.04 -9.51
C ILE A 45 5.02 -4.28 -9.78
N ILE A 46 4.62 -3.44 -8.81
CA ILE A 46 3.58 -2.42 -9.01
C ILE A 46 4.29 -1.14 -9.41
N THR A 47 3.95 -0.63 -10.58
CA THR A 47 4.51 0.60 -11.12
C THR A 47 3.43 1.64 -11.39
N GLY A 48 3.78 2.91 -11.23
CA GLY A 48 2.91 4.02 -11.59
C GLY A 48 3.69 5.13 -12.30
N SER A 49 3.04 5.84 -13.21
CA SER A 49 3.55 7.03 -13.91
C SER A 49 2.92 8.34 -13.40
N LYS A 50 2.03 8.23 -12.40
CA LYS A 50 1.40 9.35 -11.70
C LYS A 50 2.28 9.82 -10.54
N SER A 51 1.96 10.99 -9.97
CA SER A 51 2.69 11.55 -8.82
C SER A 51 2.69 10.64 -7.59
N ILE A 52 1.79 9.65 -7.52
CA ILE A 52 1.74 8.63 -6.46
C ILE A 52 1.57 7.25 -7.12
N ALA A 53 2.47 6.30 -6.84
CA ALA A 53 2.35 4.92 -7.32
C ALA A 53 1.51 4.06 -6.37
N ILE A 54 1.74 4.16 -5.05
CA ILE A 54 0.89 3.52 -4.04
C ILE A 54 0.50 4.52 -2.95
N GLU A 55 -0.79 4.55 -2.65
CA GLU A 55 -1.38 5.37 -1.59
C GLU A 55 -2.12 4.49 -0.58
N VAL A 56 -1.61 4.48 0.65
CA VAL A 56 -2.22 3.78 1.78
C VAL A 56 -2.67 4.83 2.80
N ARG A 57 -3.98 5.12 2.79
CA ARG A 57 -4.62 6.00 3.79
C ARG A 57 -5.50 5.17 4.71
N VAL A 58 -4.96 4.89 5.88
CA VAL A 58 -5.63 4.15 6.94
C VAL A 58 -5.64 5.03 8.19
N LEU A 59 -6.64 5.89 8.29
CA LEU A 59 -6.83 6.71 9.49
C LEU A 59 -7.65 5.90 10.50
N VAL A 60 -7.04 5.51 11.63
CA VAL A 60 -7.77 4.93 12.77
C VAL A 60 -8.19 6.07 13.69
N CYS A 61 -9.44 6.54 13.55
CA CYS A 61 -10.05 7.32 14.62
C CYS A 61 -10.60 6.36 15.67
N ALA A 62 -9.90 6.24 16.80
CA ALA A 62 -10.39 5.53 17.97
C ALA A 62 -11.75 6.09 18.41
N SER A 63 -12.78 5.24 18.48
CA SER A 63 -14.00 5.52 19.24
C SER A 63 -14.08 4.56 20.43
N PRO A 64 -14.36 5.05 21.66
CA PRO A 64 -14.06 4.34 22.92
C PRO A 64 -15.04 3.21 23.29
N ARG A 65 -15.81 2.65 22.34
CA ARG A 65 -16.84 1.66 22.66
C ARG A 65 -16.96 0.58 21.60
N ARG A 66 -16.32 -0.55 21.93
CA ARG A 66 -16.46 -1.92 21.37
C ARG A 66 -15.66 -2.22 20.09
N SER A 67 -14.93 -3.33 20.18
CA SER A 67 -14.09 -4.02 19.17
C SER A 67 -12.89 -3.22 18.65
N LYS A 68 -11.69 -3.58 19.12
CA LYS A 68 -10.40 -3.13 18.56
C LYS A 68 -10.27 -3.64 17.12
N VAL A 69 -10.70 -2.86 16.14
CA VAL A 69 -10.31 -3.08 14.73
C VAL A 69 -8.96 -2.41 14.57
N PHE A 70 -7.89 -3.20 14.69
CA PHE A 70 -6.56 -2.75 14.26
C PHE A 70 -6.58 -2.65 12.74
N LEU A 71 -6.17 -1.52 12.22
CA LEU A 71 -6.22 -1.23 10.79
C LEU A 71 -4.77 -1.35 10.30
N CYS A 72 -4.36 -2.59 10.02
CA CYS A 72 -3.00 -2.93 9.63
C CYS A 72 -2.93 -3.23 8.13
N VAL A 73 -1.88 -2.75 7.47
CA VAL A 73 -1.52 -3.16 6.10
C VAL A 73 -0.18 -3.87 6.15
N HIS A 74 -0.16 -5.13 5.72
CA HIS A 74 1.07 -5.91 5.59
C HIS A 74 1.40 -6.09 4.10
N VAL A 75 2.60 -5.70 3.70
CA VAL A 75 3.09 -5.90 2.32
C VAL A 75 4.36 -6.72 2.38
N MET A 76 4.40 -7.82 1.63
CA MET A 76 5.51 -8.76 1.64
C MET A 76 6.02 -9.07 0.24
N ARG A 77 7.34 -9.07 0.09
CA ARG A 77 8.03 -9.51 -1.14
C ARG A 77 7.62 -8.75 -2.39
N LEU A 78 7.10 -7.53 -2.30
CA LEU A 78 6.56 -6.79 -3.44
C LEU A 78 7.52 -5.69 -3.93
N GLY A 79 7.63 -5.52 -5.24
CA GLY A 79 8.30 -4.38 -5.86
C GLY A 79 7.33 -3.22 -6.07
N ILE A 80 7.71 -2.01 -5.69
CA ILE A 80 6.93 -0.79 -5.85
C ILE A 80 7.83 0.24 -6.53
N THR A 81 7.45 0.67 -7.72
CA THR A 81 8.25 1.60 -8.51
C THR A 81 7.41 2.79 -8.97
N ASN A 82 8.02 3.97 -9.08
CA ASN A 82 7.40 5.09 -9.76
C ASN A 82 8.31 5.58 -10.89
N THR A 83 7.79 5.52 -12.11
CA THR A 83 8.50 5.88 -13.36
C THR A 83 8.16 7.29 -13.84
N ALA A 84 7.44 8.10 -13.06
CA ALA A 84 7.13 9.47 -13.42
C ALA A 84 8.42 10.24 -13.76
N GLY A 85 8.39 10.95 -14.90
CA GLY A 85 9.54 11.67 -15.45
C GLY A 85 10.01 12.82 -14.56
N GLU A 86 11.28 13.19 -14.73
CA GLU A 86 11.99 14.23 -13.94
C GLU A 86 11.29 15.60 -13.95
N GLU A 87 10.42 15.87 -14.92
CA GLU A 87 9.62 17.10 -14.97
C GLU A 87 8.61 17.24 -13.83
N LYS A 88 8.18 16.14 -13.20
CA LYS A 88 7.29 16.18 -12.05
C LYS A 88 8.11 16.34 -10.77
N GLN A 89 8.13 17.57 -10.25
CA GLN A 89 8.91 18.04 -9.11
C GLN A 89 8.74 17.24 -7.79
N GLN A 90 7.70 16.38 -7.69
CA GLN A 90 7.49 15.46 -6.56
C GLN A 90 6.91 14.13 -7.07
N VAL A 91 7.63 13.04 -6.86
CA VAL A 91 7.25 11.68 -7.30
C VAL A 91 7.20 10.74 -6.11
N LEU A 92 6.04 10.63 -5.48
CA LEU A 92 5.85 9.77 -4.31
C LEU A 92 5.67 8.31 -4.76
N VAL A 93 6.52 7.43 -4.25
CA VAL A 93 6.47 6.00 -4.60
C VAL A 93 5.46 5.28 -3.71
N LEU A 94 5.49 5.61 -2.42
CA LEU A 94 4.67 5.00 -1.40
C LEU A 94 4.30 6.08 -0.39
N TRP A 95 3.00 6.23 -0.15
CA TRP A 95 2.49 7.01 0.97
C TRP A 95 1.77 6.10 1.95
N VAL A 96 2.16 6.15 3.22
CA VAL A 96 1.50 5.39 4.28
C VAL A 96 1.12 6.33 5.39
N LYS A 97 -0.19 6.44 5.63
CA LYS A 97 -0.78 7.08 6.80
C LYS A 97 -1.63 6.01 7.49
N SER A 98 -0.97 5.08 8.19
CA SER A 98 -1.56 3.92 8.86
C SER A 98 -0.83 3.67 10.16
N ASP A 99 -1.56 3.56 11.26
CA ASP A 99 -1.00 3.00 12.48
C ASP A 99 -0.80 1.49 12.24
N TRP A 100 0.40 0.96 12.52
CA TRP A 100 0.70 -0.49 12.45
C TRP A 100 0.77 -1.12 11.04
N SER A 101 1.41 -0.43 10.09
CA SER A 101 1.75 -0.99 8.77
C SER A 101 3.11 -1.70 8.77
N ILE A 102 3.23 -2.82 8.06
CA ILE A 102 4.44 -3.63 7.97
C ILE A 102 4.81 -3.82 6.49
N PHE A 103 6.05 -3.49 6.13
CA PHE A 103 6.63 -3.78 4.82
C PHE A 103 7.83 -4.70 5.02
N PHE A 104 7.78 -5.90 4.46
CA PHE A 104 8.82 -6.91 4.66
C PHE A 104 9.35 -7.46 3.33
N ASN A 105 10.66 -7.38 3.13
CA ASN A 105 11.32 -7.78 1.88
C ASN A 105 10.73 -7.09 0.64
N CYS A 106 10.24 -5.86 0.80
CA CYS A 106 9.73 -5.06 -0.31
C CYS A 106 10.87 -4.28 -0.97
N ARG A 107 10.77 -4.09 -2.28
CA ARG A 107 11.68 -3.23 -3.05
C ARG A 107 10.94 -1.96 -3.42
N ILE A 108 11.36 -0.82 -2.91
CA ILE A 108 10.70 0.47 -3.15
C ILE A 108 11.68 1.35 -3.92
N GLU A 109 11.35 1.71 -5.16
CA GLU A 109 12.22 2.49 -6.03
C GLU A 109 11.49 3.70 -6.62
N GLY A 110 12.12 4.87 -6.52
CA GLY A 110 11.69 6.04 -7.27
C GLY A 110 12.63 7.21 -7.01
N LYS A 111 12.52 8.23 -7.86
CA LYS A 111 13.50 9.31 -7.91
C LYS A 111 13.45 10.26 -6.72
N HIS A 112 12.27 10.57 -6.17
CA HIS A 112 12.15 11.58 -5.12
C HIS A 112 11.09 11.29 -4.04
N VAL A 113 11.58 11.01 -2.83
CA VAL A 113 10.88 11.02 -1.54
C VAL A 113 9.96 9.82 -1.28
N VAL A 114 10.32 9.05 -0.25
CA VAL A 114 9.40 8.14 0.47
C VAL A 114 8.91 8.90 1.70
N ARG A 115 7.60 9.18 1.81
CA ARG A 115 7.00 9.77 3.01
C ARG A 115 6.24 8.71 3.79
N VAL A 116 6.85 8.27 4.89
CA VAL A 116 6.15 7.53 5.95
C VAL A 116 5.76 8.58 7.00
N GLY A 117 4.50 9.01 6.98
CA GLY A 117 3.98 10.02 7.90
C GLY A 117 3.10 9.35 8.94
N GLY A 118 3.63 9.18 10.15
CA GLY A 118 2.81 9.10 11.37
C GLY A 118 2.47 10.51 11.83
N GLU A 119 1.28 10.70 12.40
CA GLU A 119 0.96 11.93 13.13
C GLU A 119 1.85 12.11 14.36
#